data_AF-A0A971ERY2-F1
#
_entry.id   AF-A0A971ERY2-F1
#
_cell.length_a   1.000
_cell.length_b   1.000
_cell.length_c   1.000
_cell.angle_alpha   90.00
_cell.angle_beta   90.00
_cell.angle_gamma   90.00
#
_symmetry.space_group_name_H-M   'P 1'
#
loop_
_entity.id
_entity.type
_entity.pdbx_description
1 polymer ?
#
loop_
_entity_poly.entity_id
_entity_poly.type
_entity_poly.pdbx_seq_one_letter_code
_entity_poly.pdbx_strand_id
1 'polypeptide(L)' 'MNLFDDAEEQSAKSLISNLLDQSRLYHRSADYKGLLDFVARLRSFAPFNAFLLNIQKPGLRFAGSEYDWRRRFDRTGL' A
#
# COMPACT_ATOMS: atom_id res chain seq x y z
N MET A 1 14.62 21.21 16.85
CA MET A 1 13.85 19.96 16.90
C MET A 1 12.43 20.35 17.25
N ASN A 2 11.47 20.19 16.33
CA ASN A 2 10.08 20.57 16.55
C ASN A 2 9.36 19.38 17.20
N LEU A 3 8.71 19.60 18.35
CA LEU A 3 7.98 18.57 19.09
C LEU A 3 6.87 17.89 18.23
N PHE A 4 6.40 18.58 17.21
CA PHE A 4 5.41 18.09 16.24
C PHE A 4 6.00 17.15 15.18
N ASP A 5 7.26 17.37 14.75
CA ASP A 5 7.95 16.48 13.81
C ASP A 5 8.22 15.12 14.47
N ASP A 6 8.62 15.13 15.74
CA ASP A 6 8.92 13.92 16.51
C ASP A 6 7.65 13.05 16.69
N ALA A 7 6.49 13.68 16.86
CA ALA A 7 5.20 12.99 17.01
C ALA A 7 4.72 12.36 15.68
N GLU A 8 4.86 13.09 14.57
CA GLU A 8 4.54 12.55 13.24
C GLU A 8 5.49 11.41 12.84
N GLU A 9 6.78 11.55 13.11
CA GLU A 9 7.77 10.51 12.82
C GLU A 9 7.48 9.25 13.66
N GLN A 10 7.12 9.40 14.93
CA GLN A 10 6.76 8.30 15.80
C GLN A 10 5.46 7.61 15.37
N SER A 11 4.49 8.38 14.87
CA SER A 11 3.25 7.87 14.29
C SER A 11 3.55 7.04 13.03
N ALA A 12 4.35 7.58 12.10
CA ALA A 12 4.75 6.88 10.89
C ALA A 12 5.49 5.57 11.20
N LYS A 13 6.43 5.58 12.15
CA LYS A 13 7.15 4.37 12.62
C LYS A 13 6.21 3.33 13.24
N SER A 14 5.23 3.76 14.02
CA SER A 14 4.25 2.87 14.65
C SER A 14 3.30 2.25 13.62
N LEU A 15 2.93 3.03 12.59
CA LEU A 15 2.09 2.57 11.50
C LEU A 15 2.84 1.54 10.65
N ILE A 16 4.11 1.78 10.33
CA ILE A 16 5.00 0.82 9.65
C ILE A 16 5.21 -0.44 10.50
N SER A 17 5.43 -0.32 11.81
CA SER A 17 5.63 -1.50 12.68
C SER A 17 4.39 -2.38 12.78
N ASN A 18 3.21 -1.78 12.96
CA ASN A 18 1.94 -2.52 12.92
C ASN A 18 1.76 -3.21 11.57
N LEU A 19 2.11 -2.53 10.48
CA LEU A 19 2.04 -3.10 9.14
C LEU A 19 2.93 -4.34 8.99
N LEU A 20 4.15 -4.28 9.51
CA LEU A 20 5.11 -5.38 9.48
C LEU A 20 4.64 -6.55 10.36
N ASP A 21 4.10 -6.29 11.54
CA ASP A 21 3.53 -7.32 12.40
C ASP A 21 2.27 -7.95 11.79
N GLN A 22 1.40 -7.17 11.15
CA GLN A 22 0.30 -7.71 10.36
C GLN A 22 0.80 -8.50 9.15
N SER A 23 1.94 -8.12 8.55
CA SER A 23 2.56 -8.89 7.48
C SER A 23 3.16 -10.21 7.96
N ARG A 24 3.49 -10.34 9.26
CA ARG A 24 3.94 -11.62 9.82
C ARG A 24 2.82 -12.68 9.81
N LEU A 25 1.55 -12.30 9.70
CA LEU A 25 0.46 -13.25 9.40
C LEU A 25 0.68 -13.99 8.05
N TYR A 26 1.51 -13.46 7.14
CA TYR A 26 1.97 -14.16 5.94
C TYR A 26 3.13 -15.13 6.23
N HIS A 27 2.98 -15.97 7.27
CA HIS A 27 3.98 -16.98 7.69
C HIS A 27 4.26 -18.06 6.63
N ARG A 28 3.51 -18.08 5.51
CA ARG A 28 3.77 -18.95 4.36
C ARG A 28 4.43 -18.16 3.24
N SER A 29 5.57 -18.67 2.77
CA SER A 29 6.38 -18.07 1.69
C SER A 29 5.57 -17.73 0.43
N ALA A 30 4.51 -18.50 0.13
CA ALA A 30 3.62 -18.26 -0.99
C ALA A 30 2.81 -16.96 -0.86
N ASP A 31 2.28 -16.67 0.32
CA ASP A 31 1.43 -15.49 0.54
C ASP A 31 2.27 -14.21 0.56
N TYR A 32 3.46 -14.28 1.18
CA TYR A 32 4.43 -13.19 1.13
C TYR A 32 4.91 -12.89 -0.30
N LYS A 33 5.19 -13.94 -1.09
CA LYS A 33 5.49 -13.77 -2.52
C LYS A 33 4.32 -13.13 -3.27
N GLY A 34 3.09 -13.57 -3.02
CA GLY A 34 1.89 -13.00 -3.64
C GLY A 34 1.72 -11.51 -3.34
N LEU A 35 2.01 -11.10 -2.12
CA LEU A 35 2.06 -9.69 -1.72
C LEU A 35 3.15 -8.92 -2.48
N LEU A 36 4.38 -9.45 -2.56
CA LEU A 36 5.47 -8.80 -3.30
C LEU A 36 5.15 -8.69 -4.80
N ASP A 37 4.56 -9.73 -5.39
CA ASP A 37 4.11 -9.75 -6.78
C ASP A 37 3.04 -8.67 -7.03
N PHE A 38 2.12 -8.47 -6.07
CA PHE A 38 1.10 -7.43 -6.14
C PHE A 38 1.72 -6.02 -6.06
N VAL A 39 2.60 -5.78 -5.09
CA VAL A 39 3.29 -4.50 -4.94
C VAL A 39 4.11 -4.17 -6.19
N ALA A 40 4.81 -5.16 -6.75
CA ALA A 40 5.61 -5.01 -7.97
C ALA A 40 4.78 -4.72 -9.23
N ARG A 41 3.48 -5.09 -9.26
CA ARG A 41 2.55 -4.74 -10.35
C ARG A 41 2.06 -3.29 -10.27
N LEU A 42 1.91 -2.74 -9.07
CA LEU A 42 1.45 -1.37 -8.83
C LEU A 42 2.61 -0.36 -8.85
N ARG A 43 3.43 -0.37 -9.91
CA ARG A 43 4.66 0.45 -10.01
C ARG A 43 4.44 1.96 -9.98
N SER A 44 3.22 2.42 -10.27
CA SER A 44 2.85 3.83 -10.16
C SER A 44 2.57 4.28 -8.72
N PHE A 45 2.50 3.34 -7.77
CA PHE A 45 2.29 3.61 -6.36
C PHE A 45 3.59 3.37 -5.58
N ALA A 46 3.80 4.16 -4.53
CA ALA A 46 4.83 3.85 -3.55
C ALA A 46 4.58 2.45 -2.94
N PRO A 47 5.61 1.63 -2.70
CA PRO A 47 5.44 0.25 -2.21
C PRO A 47 4.55 0.12 -0.98
N PHE A 48 4.65 1.07 -0.05
CA PHE A 48 3.81 1.14 1.14
C PHE A 48 2.31 1.34 0.81
N ASN A 49 1.98 2.24 -0.12
CA ASN A 49 0.60 2.48 -0.54
C ASN A 49 0.03 1.26 -1.27
N ALA A 50 0.82 0.60 -2.12
CA ALA A 50 0.41 -0.63 -2.78
C ALA A 50 0.16 -1.74 -1.75
N PHE A 51 1.04 -1.90 -0.77
CA PHE A 51 0.84 -2.85 0.32
C PHE A 51 -0.47 -2.57 1.08
N LEU A 52 -0.73 -1.32 1.45
CA LEU A 52 -1.95 -0.93 2.18
C LEU A 52 -3.21 -1.31 1.40
N LEU A 53 -3.22 -1.08 0.09
CA LEU A 53 -4.34 -1.45 -0.78
C LEU A 53 -4.59 -2.96 -0.78
N ASN A 54 -3.54 -3.78 -0.73
CA ASN A 54 -3.68 -5.24 -0.67
C ASN A 54 -4.35 -5.70 0.62
N ILE A 55 -3.96 -5.11 1.77
CA ILE A 55 -4.54 -5.45 3.07
C ILE A 55 -5.98 -4.96 3.18
N GLN A 56 -6.25 -3.71 2.79
CA GLN A 56 -7.56 -3.09 2.97
C GLN A 56 -8.60 -3.61 1.97
N LYS A 57 -8.18 -4.00 0.77
CA LYS A 57 -9.06 -4.52 -0.29
C LYS A 57 -8.49 -5.82 -0.88
N PRO A 58 -8.59 -6.94 -0.15
CA PRO A 58 -8.17 -8.24 -0.66
C PRO A 58 -8.86 -8.56 -1.99
N GLY A 59 -8.10 -8.98 -3.00
CA GLY A 59 -8.62 -9.28 -4.35
C GLY A 59 -8.67 -8.09 -5.31
N LEU A 60 -8.20 -6.92 -4.91
CA LEU A 60 -8.00 -5.77 -5.81
C LEU A 60 -7.06 -6.16 -6.96
N ARG A 61 -7.49 -5.96 -8.21
CA ARG A 61 -6.66 -6.27 -9.41
C ARG A 61 -6.07 -5.05 -10.09
N PHE A 62 -6.71 -3.90 -9.89
CA PHE A 62 -6.39 -2.63 -10.52
C PHE A 62 -6.47 -1.52 -9.47
N ALA A 63 -5.46 -0.67 -9.44
CA ALA A 63 -5.49 0.61 -8.76
C ALA A 63 -4.85 1.65 -9.70
N GLY A 64 -5.37 2.86 -9.67
CA GLY A 64 -4.90 3.97 -10.50
C GLY A 64 -5.20 5.29 -9.78
N SER A 65 -4.36 6.30 -10.04
CA SER A 65 -4.68 7.67 -9.63
C SER A 65 -5.90 8.17 -10.40
N GLU A 66 -6.59 9.20 -9.90
CA GLU A 66 -7.69 9.85 -10.64
C GLU A 66 -7.24 10.29 -12.04
N TYR A 67 -6.00 10.77 -12.16
CA TYR A 67 -5.37 11.12 -13.42
C TYR A 67 -5.24 9.91 -14.36
N ASP A 68 -4.79 8.76 -13.86
CA ASP A 68 -4.69 7.52 -14.67
C ASP A 68 -6.08 7.02 -15.10
N TRP A 69 -7.09 7.10 -14.23
CA TRP A 69 -8.46 6.73 -14.57
C TRP A 69 -9.04 7.57 -15.70
N ARG A 70 -8.81 8.89 -15.65
CA ARG A 70 -9.27 9.82 -16.69
C ARG A 70 -8.50 9.65 -18.01
N ARG A 71 -7.18 9.48 -17.96
CA ARG A 71 -6.34 9.51 -19.18
C ARG A 71 -6.10 8.15 -19.84
N ARG A 72 -6.07 7.07 -19.06
CA ARG A 72 -5.73 5.73 -19.59
C ARG A 72 -6.93 4.82 -19.73
N PHE A 73 -7.99 5.08 -18.98
CA PHE A 73 -9.15 4.18 -18.92
C PHE A 73 -10.47 4.86 -19.33
N ASP A 74 -10.43 6.15 -19.71
CA ASP A 74 -11.57 6.98 -20.11
C ASP A 74 -12.77 6.86 -19.16
N ARG A 75 -12.46 6.73 -17.86
CA ARG A 75 -13.47 6.68 -16.80
C ARG A 75 -13.43 7.99 -16.04
N THR A 76 -14.41 8.85 -16.30
CA THR A 76 -14.73 9.97 -15.42
C THR A 76 -15.42 9.41 -14.18
N GLY A 77 -14.89 9.71 -12.99
CA GLY A 77 -15.39 9.17 -11.72
C GLY A 77 -16.90 9.34 -11.54
N LEU A 78 -17.52 8.34 -10.93
CA LEU A 78 -18.88 8.37 -10.37
C LEU A 78 -18.97 9.41 -9.24
#